data_AF-M0ZYW7-F1
#
_entry.id   AF-M0ZYW7-F1
#
_cell.length_a   1.000
_cell.length_b   1.000
_cell.length_c   1.000
_cell.angle_alpha   90.00
_cell.angle_beta   90.00
_cell.angle_gamma   90.00
#
_symmetry.space_group_name_H-M   'P 1'
#
loop_
_entity.id
_entity.type
_entity.pdbx_description
1 polymer ?
#
loop_
_entity_poly.entity_id
_entity_poly.type
_entity_poly.pdbx_seq_one_letter_code
_entity_poly.pdbx_strand_id
1 'polypeptide(L)'
;MFIAKSGSKVVVEPHRHGGVFTAKGKKDDLCTKNLVPGEVVYNEKKIFVQNEDGTKVEYRVWNPFRSKLAAAIFGGADDVWILKKPGNRVLYQGAASGTTIFIVSNLVGPIRVVYVIEFSHRSGRDLVNMAKKPTNVIPIIQFRGLFFCG
;
A
#
# COMPACT_ATOMS: atom_id res chain seq x y z
N MET A 1 17.23 -14.39 8.41
CA MET A 1 16.09 -15.18 8.96
C MET A 1 15.42 -14.31 10.00
N PHE A 2 14.17 -13.84 9.80
CA PHE A 2 13.65 -12.72 10.60
C PHE A 2 12.30 -13.02 11.23
N ILE A 3 12.06 -12.48 12.43
CA ILE A 3 10.95 -12.91 13.29
C ILE A 3 9.78 -11.95 13.09
N ALA A 4 8.68 -12.45 12.51
CA ALA A 4 7.42 -11.71 12.55
C ALA A 4 6.91 -11.71 14.00
N LYS A 5 6.31 -10.58 14.42
CA LYS A 5 5.78 -10.40 15.80
C LYS A 5 4.67 -11.41 16.17
N SER A 6 4.21 -12.23 15.22
CA SER A 6 3.29 -13.36 15.43
C SER A 6 3.99 -14.69 15.81
N GLY A 7 5.28 -14.66 16.20
CA GLY A 7 6.03 -15.85 16.62
C GLY A 7 6.45 -16.78 15.48
N SER A 8 6.16 -16.43 14.21
CA SER A 8 6.59 -17.19 13.04
C SER A 8 7.81 -16.53 12.40
N LYS A 9 8.87 -17.30 12.15
CA LYS A 9 10.02 -16.84 11.36
C LYS A 9 9.57 -16.68 9.90
N VAL A 10 9.67 -15.48 9.37
CA VAL A 10 9.30 -15.11 7.99
C VAL A 10 10.53 -14.50 7.31
N VAL A 11 10.82 -14.92 6.09
CA VAL A 11 11.91 -14.34 5.29
C VAL A 11 11.27 -13.40 4.28
N VAL A 12 11.71 -12.14 4.25
CA VAL A 12 11.21 -11.16 3.27
C VAL A 12 12.19 -11.09 2.12
N GLU A 13 11.72 -11.39 0.92
CA GLU A 13 12.50 -11.35 -0.32
C GLU A 13 11.90 -10.33 -1.30
N PRO A 14 12.72 -9.66 -2.13
CA PRO A 14 12.19 -8.78 -3.16
C PRO A 14 11.39 -9.56 -4.21
N HIS A 15 10.24 -9.03 -4.61
CA HIS A 15 9.46 -9.57 -5.73
C HIS A 15 10.01 -9.06 -7.07
N ARG A 16 9.60 -9.67 -8.19
CA ARG A 16 9.97 -9.20 -9.55
C ARG A 16 9.51 -7.77 -9.87
N HIS A 17 8.50 -7.26 -9.16
CA HIS A 17 8.02 -5.89 -9.31
C HIS A 17 8.64 -5.02 -8.22
N GLY A 18 9.29 -3.93 -8.59
CA GLY A 18 10.00 -3.05 -7.66
C GLY A 18 9.10 -2.52 -6.53
N GLY A 19 9.58 -2.56 -5.29
CA GLY A 19 8.84 -2.10 -4.11
C GLY A 19 7.81 -3.10 -3.56
N VAL A 20 7.54 -4.19 -4.28
CA VAL A 20 6.77 -5.34 -3.78
C VAL A 20 7.75 -6.37 -3.23
N PHE A 21 7.37 -7.03 -2.14
CA PHE A 21 8.15 -8.07 -1.48
C PHE A 21 7.28 -9.30 -1.24
N THR A 22 7.90 -10.46 -1.10
CA THR A 22 7.26 -11.71 -0.71
C THR A 22 7.77 -12.10 0.66
N ALA A 23 6.86 -12.29 1.60
CA ALA A 23 7.13 -12.81 2.93
C ALA A 23 6.95 -14.33 2.89
N LYS A 24 8.06 -15.07 2.80
CA LYS A 24 8.09 -16.54 2.81
C LYS A 24 7.96 -17.08 4.22
N GLY A 25 7.00 -17.98 4.42
CA GLY A 25 6.69 -18.61 5.70
C GLY A 25 6.01 -19.96 5.48
N LYS A 26 4.99 -20.29 6.30
CA LYS A 26 4.11 -21.44 6.03
C LYS A 26 3.24 -21.23 4.78
N LYS A 27 2.92 -19.98 4.50
CA LYS A 27 2.26 -19.50 3.29
C LYS A 27 2.99 -18.25 2.86
N ASP A 28 3.16 -18.09 1.56
CA ASP A 28 3.80 -16.92 1.00
C ASP A 28 2.79 -15.79 0.90
N ASP A 29 3.08 -14.68 1.56
CA ASP A 29 2.24 -13.49 1.57
C ASP A 29 2.95 -12.36 0.81
N LEU A 30 2.21 -11.62 -0.02
CA LEU A 30 2.72 -10.37 -0.61
C LEU A 30 2.80 -9.28 0.46
N CYS A 31 3.83 -8.45 0.41
CA CYS A 31 3.99 -7.33 1.32
C CYS A 31 4.67 -6.11 0.67
N THR A 32 4.51 -4.95 1.29
CA THR A 32 5.15 -3.69 0.89
C THR A 32 5.81 -3.02 2.08
N LYS A 33 6.88 -2.26 1.84
CA LYS A 33 7.53 -1.46 2.88
C LYS A 33 6.60 -0.31 3.29
N ASN A 34 6.33 -0.14 4.58
CA ASN A 34 5.51 0.96 5.07
C ASN A 34 6.28 2.29 5.00
N LEU A 35 5.68 3.31 4.39
CA LEU A 35 6.18 4.68 4.43
C LEU A 35 5.89 5.36 5.76
N VAL A 36 4.76 5.03 6.39
CA VAL A 36 4.38 5.53 7.72
C VAL A 36 4.30 4.33 8.68
N PRO A 37 5.38 4.02 9.41
CA PRO A 37 5.39 2.96 10.41
C PRO A 37 4.37 3.19 11.52
N GLY A 38 3.91 2.13 12.18
CA GLY A 38 2.95 2.21 13.29
C GLY A 38 1.48 2.30 12.85
N GLU A 39 1.19 2.85 11.67
CA GLU A 39 -0.18 3.07 11.20
C GLU A 39 -0.88 1.80 10.75
N VAL A 40 -2.10 1.54 11.25
CA VAL A 40 -2.98 0.48 10.76
C VAL A 40 -4.14 1.16 10.03
N VAL A 41 -4.45 0.71 8.81
CA VAL A 41 -5.55 1.29 8.03
C VAL A 41 -6.76 0.38 8.15
N TYR A 42 -6.59 -0.91 7.86
CA TYR A 42 -7.69 -1.87 7.88
C TYR A 42 -7.23 -3.25 8.33
N ASN A 43 -6.94 -3.38 9.63
CA ASN A 43 -6.64 -4.64 10.31
C ASN A 43 -5.68 -5.56 9.51
N GLU A 44 -4.69 -4.96 8.83
CA GLU A 44 -3.71 -5.71 8.04
C GLU A 44 -2.60 -6.23 8.93
N LYS A 45 -2.09 -7.43 8.62
CA LYS A 45 -0.93 -7.99 9.32
C LYS A 45 0.32 -7.16 9.00
N LYS A 46 1.16 -6.99 10.02
CA LYS A 46 2.44 -6.28 9.92
C LYS A 46 3.59 -7.23 10.21
N ILE A 47 4.66 -7.06 9.46
CA ILE A 47 5.90 -7.81 9.62
C ILE A 47 6.98 -6.79 9.97
N PHE A 48 7.72 -7.07 11.04
CA PHE A 48 8.84 -6.23 11.45
C PHE A 48 10.13 -6.98 11.13
N VAL A 49 11.02 -6.33 10.41
CA VAL A 49 12.34 -6.85 10.07
C VAL A 49 13.35 -5.94 10.74
N GLN A 50 14.26 -6.53 11.50
CA GLN A 50 15.42 -5.83 12.05
C GLN A 50 16.61 -6.15 11.16
N ASN A 51 17.20 -5.11 10.58
CA ASN A 51 18.41 -5.23 9.77
C ASN A 51 19.64 -5.38 10.67
N GLU A 52 20.74 -5.85 10.09
CA GLU A 52 22.03 -6.01 10.79
C GLU A 52 22.54 -4.67 11.34
N ASP A 53 22.22 -3.56 10.66
CA ASP A 53 22.52 -2.18 11.08
C ASP A 53 21.68 -1.70 12.28
N GLY A 54 20.88 -2.58 12.91
CA GLY A 54 19.97 -2.24 14.00
C GLY A 54 18.70 -1.49 13.57
N THR A 55 18.59 -1.11 12.29
CA THR A 55 17.39 -0.42 11.77
C THR A 55 16.19 -1.35 11.69
N LYS A 56 15.02 -0.87 12.11
CA LYS A 56 13.77 -1.64 12.10
C LYS A 56 12.89 -1.19 10.95
N VAL A 57 12.66 -2.08 10.00
CA VAL A 57 11.78 -1.86 8.85
C VAL A 57 10.44 -2.53 9.11
N GLU A 58 9.36 -1.79 8.86
CA GLU A 58 8.00 -2.31 8.93
C GLU A 58 7.48 -2.61 7.52
N TYR A 59 6.99 -3.82 7.33
CA TYR A 59 6.30 -4.27 6.12
C TYR A 59 4.82 -4.51 6.44
N ARG A 60 3.96 -4.22 5.46
CA ARG A 60 2.52 -4.50 5.52
C ARG A 60 2.18 -5.63 4.58
N VAL A 61 1.43 -6.60 5.10
CA VAL A 61 0.90 -7.70 4.28
C VAL A 61 -0.22 -7.18 3.39
N TRP A 62 -0.15 -7.53 2.11
CA TRP A 62 -1.09 -7.15 1.08
C TRP A 62 -1.92 -8.36 0.66
N ASN A 63 -3.20 -8.34 1.05
CA ASN A 63 -4.10 -9.46 0.82
C ASN A 63 -4.67 -9.46 -0.62
N PRO A 64 -4.38 -10.49 -1.45
CA PRO A 64 -4.92 -10.60 -2.81
C PRO A 64 -6.45 -10.74 -2.85
N PHE A 65 -7.08 -11.31 -1.83
CA PHE A 65 -8.55 -11.44 -1.75
C PHE A 65 -9.28 -10.12 -1.45
N ARG A 66 -8.54 -9.07 -1.08
CA ARG A 66 -9.10 -7.75 -0.77
C ARG A 66 -8.63 -6.64 -1.72
N SER A 67 -7.73 -6.96 -2.64
CA SER A 67 -7.17 -5.99 -3.57
C SER A 67 -6.97 -6.60 -4.95
N LYS A 68 -7.69 -6.07 -5.95
CA LYS A 68 -7.58 -6.52 -7.34
C LYS A 68 -6.16 -6.37 -7.88
N LEU A 69 -5.43 -5.34 -7.45
CA LEU A 69 -4.04 -5.12 -7.85
C LEU A 69 -3.10 -6.17 -7.24
N ALA A 70 -3.29 -6.54 -5.96
CA ALA A 70 -2.56 -7.67 -5.38
C ALA A 70 -2.90 -8.98 -6.09
N ALA A 71 -4.17 -9.23 -6.39
CA ALA A 71 -4.59 -10.42 -7.11
C ALA A 71 -3.95 -10.51 -8.50
N ALA A 72 -3.84 -9.39 -9.23
CA ALA A 72 -3.17 -9.33 -10.52
C ALA A 72 -1.67 -9.63 -10.40
N ILE A 73 -0.99 -9.05 -9.41
CA ILE A 73 0.44 -9.30 -9.15
C ILE A 73 0.66 -10.76 -8.77
N PHE A 74 -0.17 -11.28 -7.85
CA PHE A 74 -0.12 -12.67 -7.40
C PHE A 74 -0.44 -13.66 -8.54
N GLY A 75 -1.37 -13.30 -9.41
CA GLY A 75 -1.75 -14.06 -10.60
C GLY A 75 -0.74 -13.99 -11.75
N GLY A 76 0.38 -13.29 -11.58
CA GLY A 76 1.46 -13.30 -12.55
C GLY A 76 1.38 -12.21 -13.63
N ALA A 77 0.70 -11.09 -13.41
CA ALA A 77 0.71 -9.95 -14.34
C ALA A 77 2.14 -9.45 -14.64
N ASP A 78 2.59 -9.53 -15.90
CA ASP A 78 3.97 -9.26 -16.31
C ASP A 78 4.44 -7.85 -15.94
N ASP A 79 3.57 -6.86 -16.15
CA ASP A 79 3.91 -5.46 -16.01
C ASP A 79 2.96 -4.70 -15.10
N VAL A 80 3.55 -4.04 -14.10
CA VAL A 80 2.87 -3.11 -13.20
C VAL A 80 3.36 -1.69 -13.50
N TRP A 81 2.65 -1.01 -14.39
CA TRP A 81 3.07 0.28 -14.96
C TRP A 81 3.29 1.39 -13.92
N ILE A 82 2.58 1.34 -12.80
CA ILE A 82 2.76 2.30 -11.69
C ILE A 82 4.18 2.26 -11.11
N LEU A 83 4.91 1.14 -11.27
CA LEU A 83 6.27 0.93 -10.77
C LEU A 83 7.36 1.11 -11.83
N LYS A 84 7.01 1.13 -13.12
CA LYS A 84 7.99 1.03 -14.23
C LYS A 84 8.86 2.25 -14.45
N LYS A 85 8.34 3.47 -14.26
CA LYS A 85 9.07 4.70 -14.58
C LYS A 85 9.30 5.55 -13.33
N PRO A 86 10.52 6.09 -13.13
CA PRO A 86 10.72 7.17 -12.17
C PRO A 86 9.86 8.38 -12.54
N GLY A 87 9.19 8.98 -11.56
CA GLY A 87 8.35 10.18 -11.75
C GLY A 87 6.89 9.93 -12.13
N ASN A 88 6.42 8.68 -12.18
CA ASN A 88 5.01 8.41 -12.46
C ASN A 88 4.10 8.99 -11.37
N ARG A 89 3.14 9.82 -11.80
CA ARG A 89 1.97 10.20 -11.02
C ARG A 89 0.89 9.15 -11.25
N VAL A 90 0.19 8.76 -10.19
CA VAL A 90 -0.86 7.73 -10.25
C VAL A 90 -2.20 8.39 -10.00
N LEU A 91 -3.17 8.13 -10.87
CA LEU A 91 -4.57 8.44 -10.62
C LEU A 91 -5.30 7.15 -10.28
N TYR A 92 -5.89 7.07 -9.08
CA TYR A 92 -6.64 5.92 -8.59
C TYR A 92 -8.13 6.28 -8.52
N GLN A 93 -8.98 5.53 -9.20
CA GLN A 93 -10.43 5.77 -9.23
C GLN A 93 -11.18 4.69 -8.45
N GLY A 94 -12.06 5.09 -7.53
CA GLY A 94 -12.86 4.17 -6.72
C GLY A 94 -12.08 3.62 -5.54
N ALA A 95 -11.74 4.50 -4.61
CA ALA A 95 -10.96 4.22 -3.41
C ALA A 95 -11.65 3.32 -2.39
N ALA A 96 -12.97 3.45 -2.29
CA ALA A 96 -13.80 2.92 -1.21
C ALA A 96 -13.14 3.16 0.17
N SER A 97 -12.56 2.13 0.79
CA SER A 97 -11.98 2.18 2.14
C SER A 97 -10.52 2.66 2.21
N GLY A 98 -9.85 2.87 1.07
CA GLY A 98 -8.48 3.44 1.06
C GLY A 98 -7.34 2.45 1.36
N THR A 99 -7.60 1.19 1.72
CA THR A 99 -6.55 0.19 2.04
C THR A 99 -5.56 -0.01 0.89
N THR A 100 -6.07 -0.23 -0.33
CA THR A 100 -5.20 -0.43 -1.50
C THR A 100 -4.42 0.84 -1.83
N ILE A 101 -5.03 2.02 -1.62
CA ILE A 101 -4.38 3.31 -1.87
C ILE A 101 -3.20 3.54 -0.95
N PHE A 102 -3.32 3.18 0.33
CA PHE A 102 -2.19 3.27 1.26
C PHE A 102 -1.01 2.39 0.78
N ILE A 103 -1.30 1.21 0.24
CA ILE A 103 -0.29 0.31 -0.33
C ILE A 103 0.28 0.87 -1.65
N VAL A 104 -0.55 1.45 -2.51
CA VAL A 104 -0.10 2.13 -3.73
C VAL A 104 0.78 3.32 -3.39
N SER A 105 0.43 4.12 -2.38
CA SER A 105 1.26 5.19 -1.83
C SER A 105 2.63 4.66 -1.38
N ASN A 106 2.65 3.55 -0.64
CA ASN A 106 3.89 2.89 -0.23
C ASN A 106 4.78 2.49 -1.42
N LEU A 107 4.18 1.92 -2.47
CA LEU A 107 4.87 1.48 -3.68
C LEU A 107 5.43 2.64 -4.51
N VAL A 108 4.65 3.71 -4.63
CA VAL A 108 4.98 4.91 -5.40
C VAL A 108 6.08 5.73 -4.70
N GLY A 109 6.12 5.67 -3.37
CA GLY A 109 7.15 6.33 -2.56
C GLY A 109 6.84 7.80 -2.26
N PRO A 110 7.59 8.43 -1.34
CA PRO A 110 7.26 9.74 -0.79
C PRO A 110 7.43 10.90 -1.79
N ILE A 111 8.24 10.70 -2.84
CA ILE A 111 8.56 11.72 -3.84
C ILE A 111 7.38 11.93 -4.83
N ARG A 112 6.51 10.94 -5.00
CA ARG A 112 5.54 10.87 -6.09
C ARG A 112 4.12 10.92 -5.59
N VAL A 113 3.23 11.54 -6.35
CA VAL A 113 1.85 11.82 -5.93
C VAL A 113 0.86 10.76 -6.44
N VAL A 114 -0.03 10.33 -5.55
CA VAL A 114 -1.21 9.50 -5.84
C VAL A 114 -2.47 10.36 -5.71
N TYR A 115 -3.11 10.66 -6.83
CA TYR A 115 -4.42 11.30 -6.87
C TYR A 115 -5.50 10.25 -6.73
N VAL A 116 -6.49 10.49 -5.89
CA VAL A 116 -7.51 9.50 -5.58
C VAL A 116 -8.89 10.10 -5.76
N ILE A 117 -9.66 9.56 -6.69
CA ILE A 117 -11.04 9.99 -6.93
C ILE A 117 -12.00 9.07 -6.22
N GLU A 118 -12.86 9.65 -5.38
CA GLU A 118 -13.96 8.96 -4.73
C GLU A 118 -15.27 9.76 -4.85
N PHE A 119 -16.36 9.07 -5.14
CA PHE A 119 -17.66 9.70 -5.35
C PHE A 119 -18.54 9.63 -4.10
N SER A 120 -18.42 8.54 -3.34
CA SER A 120 -19.22 8.33 -2.14
C SER A 120 -18.81 9.28 -1.02
N HIS A 121 -19.76 10.03 -0.47
CA HIS A 121 -19.48 10.94 0.65
C HIS A 121 -19.09 10.20 1.94
N ARG A 122 -19.63 8.99 2.16
CA ARG A 122 -19.25 8.15 3.32
C ARG A 122 -17.81 7.68 3.15
N SER A 123 -17.49 7.08 2.01
CA SER A 123 -16.14 6.57 1.70
C SER A 123 -15.12 7.71 1.58
N GLY A 124 -15.54 8.88 1.10
CA GLY A 124 -14.72 10.08 1.01
C GLY A 124 -14.24 10.57 2.38
N ARG A 125 -15.05 10.46 3.43
CA ARG A 125 -14.63 10.82 4.80
C ARG A 125 -13.51 9.91 5.30
N ASP A 126 -13.62 8.60 5.09
CA ASP A 126 -12.59 7.63 5.45
C ASP A 126 -11.31 7.87 4.63
N LEU A 127 -11.47 8.17 3.34
CA LEU A 127 -10.37 8.49 2.44
C LEU A 127 -9.60 9.74 2.89
N VAL A 128 -10.28 10.84 3.23
CA VAL A 128 -9.64 12.08 3.71
C VAL A 128 -8.93 11.83 5.04
N ASN A 129 -9.55 11.10 5.97
CA ASN A 129 -8.91 10.79 7.24
C ASN A 129 -7.67 9.89 7.09
N MET A 130 -7.69 8.96 6.14
CA MET A 130 -6.53 8.15 5.79
C MET A 130 -5.45 8.99 5.12
N ALA A 131 -5.81 9.89 4.20
CA ALA A 131 -4.89 10.74 3.44
C ALA A 131 -4.13 11.77 4.31
N LYS A 132 -4.61 12.07 5.53
CA LYS A 132 -3.84 12.86 6.51
C LYS A 132 -2.53 12.20 6.94
N LYS A 133 -2.42 10.87 6.78
CA LYS A 133 -1.27 10.09 7.26
C LYS A 133 -0.11 10.12 6.26
N PRO A 134 -0.27 9.67 4.99
CA PRO A 134 0.79 9.79 4.01
C PRO A 134 0.77 11.18 3.34
N THR A 135 1.93 11.80 3.18
CA THR A 135 2.05 13.14 2.56
C THR A 135 1.87 13.14 1.04
N ASN A 136 1.79 11.96 0.42
CA ASN A 136 1.82 11.79 -1.03
C ASN A 136 0.48 11.36 -1.65
N VAL A 137 -0.60 11.37 -0.87
CA VAL A 137 -1.96 11.03 -1.34
C VAL A 137 -2.82 12.29 -1.36
N ILE A 138 -3.42 12.60 -2.51
CA ILE A 138 -4.33 13.73 -2.68
C ILE A 138 -5.75 13.18 -2.92
N PRO A 139 -6.65 13.28 -1.94
CA PRO A 139 -8.04 12.86 -2.09
C PRO A 139 -8.85 13.91 -2.87
N ILE A 140 -9.59 13.44 -3.86
CA ILE A 140 -10.53 14.24 -4.66
C ILE A 140 -11.91 13.63 -4.46
N ILE A 141 -12.75 14.32 -3.68
CA ILE A 141 -14.13 13.89 -3.46
C ILE A 141 -15.01 14.61 -4.46
N GLN A 142 -15.62 13.87 -5.37
CA GLN A 142 -16.56 14.43 -6.33
C GLN A 142 -17.99 14.19 -5.87
N PHE A 143 -18.68 15.28 -5.51
CA PHE A 143 -20.12 15.27 -5.30
C PHE A 143 -20.78 15.86 -6.54
N ARG A 144 -22.01 15.42 -6.88
CA ARG A 144 -22.77 16.02 -7.99
C ARG A 144 -22.77 17.56 -7.85
N GLY A 145 -22.06 18.25 -8.75
CA GLY A 145 -22.05 19.71 -8.89
C GLY A 145 -20.90 20.50 -8.25
N LEU A 146 -20.04 19.94 -7.38
CA LEU A 146 -18.90 20.67 -6.81
C LEU A 146 -17.68 19.77 -6.56
N PHE A 147 -16.49 20.29 -6.91
CA PHE A 147 -15.20 19.70 -6.56
C PHE A 147 -14.73 20.26 -5.23
N PHE A 148 -14.45 19.40 -4.24
CA PHE A 148 -13.77 19.78 -3.01
C PHE A 148 -12.39 19.13 -2.98
N CYS A 149 -11.35 19.95 -3.00
CA CYS A 149 -9.98 19.54 -2.65
C CYS A 149 -9.80 19.85 -1.16
N GLY A 150 -9.47 18.84 -0.36
CA GLY A 150 -9.29 18.95 1.09
C GLY A 150 -8.04 18.22 1.55
#